data_AF-A0A957JEK5-F1
#
_entry.id   AF-A0A957JEK5-F1
#
_cell.length_a   1.000
_cell.length_b   1.000
_cell.length_c   1.000
_cell.angle_alpha   90.00
_cell.angle_beta   90.00
_cell.angle_gamma   90.00
#
_symmetry.space_group_name_H-M   'P 1'
#
loop_
_entity.id
_entity.type
_entity.pdbx_description
1 polymer ?
#
loop_
_entity_poly.entity_id
_entity_poly.type
_entity_poly.pdbx_seq_one_letter_code
_entity_poly.pdbx_strand_id
1 'polypeptide(L)' 'MELRDKLVGVWALVSWQSTLDGEFHGYPFGREARGRLTYNANGTMSAILMKPDRRSFS' A
#
# COMPACT_ATOMS: atom_id res chain seq x y z
N MET A 1 -9.81 -21.58 -11.58
CA MET A 1 -8.94 -20.80 -10.67
C MET A 1 -9.73 -19.59 -10.25
N GLU A 2 -10.02 -19.49 -8.95
CA GLU A 2 -10.88 -18.44 -8.41
C GLU A 2 -10.11 -17.13 -8.25
N LEU A 3 -10.81 -16.00 -8.16
CA LEU A 3 -10.18 -14.68 -7.95
C LEU A 3 -9.30 -14.66 -6.69
N ARG A 4 -9.75 -15.34 -5.63
CA ARG A 4 -8.98 -15.49 -4.39
C ARG A 4 -7.60 -16.08 -4.63
N ASP A 5 -7.51 -17.13 -5.45
CA ASP A 5 -6.24 -17.82 -5.72
C ASP A 5 -5.26 -16.94 -6.48
N LYS A 6 -5.77 -15.94 -7.22
CA LYS A 6 -4.95 -14.96 -7.95
C LYS A 6 -4.48 -13.80 -7.08
N LEU A 7 -5.15 -13.54 -5.96
CA LEU A 7 -4.84 -12.43 -5.06
C LEU A 7 -3.87 -12.81 -3.95
N VAL A 8 -3.94 -14.05 -3.45
CA VAL A 8 -3.09 -14.52 -2.35
C VAL A 8 -1.62 -14.40 -2.74
N GLY A 9 -0.87 -13.63 -1.94
CA GLY A 9 0.53 -13.33 -2.23
C GLY A 9 0.97 -11.98 -1.68
N VAL A 10 2.20 -11.60 -2.03
CA VAL A 10 2.81 -10.33 -1.67
C VAL A 10 2.96 -9.48 -2.92
N TRP A 11 2.44 -8.26 -2.86
CA TRP A 11 2.40 -7.32 -3.96
C TRP A 11 3.26 -6.11 -3.66
N ALA A 12 4.02 -5.64 -4.65
CA ALA A 12 4.75 -4.38 -4.55
C ALA A 12 3.78 -3.19 -4.69
N LEU A 13 3.96 -2.18 -3.84
CA LEU A 13 3.23 -0.92 -3.98
C LEU A 13 3.65 -0.21 -5.28
N VAL A 14 2.67 0.19 -6.08
CA VAL A 14 2.88 1.01 -7.29
C VAL A 14 2.71 2.50 -6.97
N SER A 15 1.66 2.86 -6.23
CA SER A 15 1.39 4.25 -5.86
C SER A 15 0.50 4.34 -4.62
N TRP A 16 0.62 5.43 -3.86
CA TRP A 16 -0.24 5.74 -2.72
C TRP A 16 -0.75 7.18 -2.79
N GLN A 17 -2.06 7.33 -2.94
CA GLN A 17 -2.76 8.60 -3.08
C GLN A 17 -3.94 8.64 -2.11
N SER A 18 -4.28 9.83 -1.64
CA SER A 18 -5.48 10.07 -0.83
C SER A 18 -6.46 10.94 -1.60
N THR A 19 -7.75 10.64 -1.45
CA THR A 19 -8.85 11.49 -1.90
C THR A 19 -9.68 11.94 -0.70
N LEU A 20 -10.18 13.17 -0.74
CA LEU A 20 -11.13 13.71 0.24
C LEU A 20 -12.34 14.21 -0.54
N ASP A 21 -13.54 13.76 -0.17
CA ASP A 21 -14.80 14.11 -0.85
C ASP A 21 -14.80 13.89 -2.37
N GLY A 22 -14.12 12.82 -2.81
CA GLY A 22 -13.98 12.47 -4.22
C GLY A 22 -12.88 13.23 -4.97
N GLU A 23 -12.27 14.24 -4.35
CA GLU A 23 -11.20 15.03 -4.93
C GLU A 23 -9.81 14.56 -4.50
N PHE A 24 -8.84 14.70 -5.40
CA PHE A 24 -7.45 14.35 -5.10
C PHE A 24 -6.89 15.26 -3.99
N HIS A 25 -6.55 14.65 -2.85
CA HIS A 25 -6.06 15.35 -1.67
C HIS A 25 -4.52 15.33 -1.57
N GLY A 26 -3.84 14.32 -2.14
CA GLY A 26 -2.37 14.30 -2.15
C GLY A 26 -1.72 12.91 -2.13
N TYR A 27 -0.41 12.91 -1.89
CA TYR A 27 0.42 11.72 -1.69
C TYR A 27 0.92 11.69 -0.24
N PRO A 28 0.27 10.96 0.69
CA PRO A 28 0.60 11.06 2.11
C PRO A 28 2.08 10.78 2.45
N PHE A 29 2.72 9.85 1.73
CA PHE A 29 4.15 9.52 1.88
C PHE A 29 5.01 10.00 0.69
N GLY A 30 4.49 10.90 -0.14
CA GLY A 30 5.12 11.34 -1.39
C GLY A 30 4.86 10.37 -2.56
N ARG A 31 5.17 10.82 -3.77
CA ARG A 31 4.99 10.04 -5.01
C ARG A 31 5.83 8.76 -5.02
N GLU A 32 6.98 8.81 -4.36
CA GLU A 32 7.94 7.71 -4.22
C GLU A 32 7.65 6.81 -3.02
N ALA A 33 6.42 6.84 -2.47
CA ALA A 33 6.05 5.95 -1.38
C ALA A 33 6.38 4.49 -1.75
N ARG A 34 6.99 3.77 -0.81
CA ARG A 34 7.32 2.34 -0.98
C ARG A 34 6.47 1.51 -0.04
N GLY A 35 6.31 0.24 -0.36
CA GLY A 35 5.54 -0.64 0.49
C GLY A 35 5.21 -1.97 -0.15
N ARG A 36 4.51 -2.78 0.61
CA ARG A 36 3.98 -4.07 0.15
C ARG A 36 2.57 -4.29 0.70
N LEU A 37 1.75 -4.96 -0.10
CA LEU A 37 0.45 -5.48 0.32
C LEU A 37 0.54 -6.99 0.41
N THR A 38 -0.05 -7.57 1.45
CA THR A 38 -0.11 -9.03 1.62
C THR A 38 -1.56 -9.44 1.74
N TYR A 39 -2.00 -10.32 0.83
CA TYR A 39 -3.27 -11.02 0.95
C TYR A 39 -2.96 -12.45 1.33
N ASN A 40 -3.48 -12.91 2.47
CA ASN A 40 -3.27 -14.28 2.91
C ASN A 40 -4.49 -15.16 2.61
N ALA A 41 -4.27 -16.48 2.60
CA ALA A 41 -5.34 -17.43 2.36
C ALA A 41 -6.44 -17.38 3.45
N ASN A 42 -6.12 -16.90 4.65
CA ASN A 42 -7.06 -16.81 5.77
C ASN A 42 -8.05 -15.63 5.65
N GLY A 43 -7.99 -14.86 4.55
CA GLY A 43 -8.94 -13.79 4.27
C GLY A 43 -8.61 -12.45 4.93
N THR A 44 -7.38 -12.28 5.42
CA THR A 44 -6.88 -10.99 5.90
C THR A 44 -5.96 -10.32 4.88
N MET A 45 -5.91 -9.00 4.97
CA MET A 45 -5.03 -8.15 4.17
C MET A 45 -4.23 -7.24 5.10
N SER A 46 -2.96 -7.04 4.79
CA SER A 46 -2.13 -6.04 5.43
C SER A 46 -1.40 -5.19 4.40
N ALA A 47 -1.18 -3.92 4.74
CA ALA A 47 -0.36 -3.00 3.96
C ALA A 47 0.70 -2.39 4.88
N ILE A 48 1.95 -2.43 4.43
CA ILE A 48 3.06 -1.75 5.08
C ILE A 48 3.56 -0.70 4.10
N LEU A 49 3.47 0.56 4.50
CA LEU A 49 3.84 1.73 3.69
C LEU A 49 4.98 2.48 4.37
N MET A 50 5.87 3.06 3.57
CA MET A 50 6.98 3.87 4.05
C MET A 50 7.17 5.11 3.21
N LYS A 51 7.46 6.23 3.87
CA LYS A 51 8.06 7.41 3.27
C LYS A 51 9.57 7.16 3.16
N PRO A 52 10.17 7.12 1.94
CA PRO A 52 11.58 6.76 1.77
C PRO A 52 12.54 7.64 2.59
N ASP A 53 12.27 8.94 2.64
CA ASP A 53 13.13 9.93 3.33
C ASP A 53 12.63 10.23 4.75
N ARG A 54 12.06 9.24 5.44
CA ARG A 54 11.67 9.41 6.84
C ARG A 54 12.93 9.57 7.68
N ARG A 55 13.06 10.70 8.39
CA ARG A 55 14.14 10.92 9.36
C ARG A 55 14.18 9.78 10.38
N SER A 56 15.38 9.28 10.66
CA SER A 56 15.64 8.38 11.78
C SER A 56 15.25 9.06 13.09
N PHE A 57 14.77 8.26 14.04
CA PHE A 57 14.63 8.74 15.41
C PHE A 57 16.04 8.95 15.98
N SER A 58 16.34 10.19 16.35
CA SER A 58 17.57 10.59 17.04
C SER A 58 17.39 10.54 18.54
#